data_AF-A0ABD3NG22-F1
#
_entry.id   AF-A0ABD3NG22-F1
#
_cell.length_a   1.000
_cell.length_b   1.000
_cell.length_c   1.000
_cell.angle_alpha   90.00
_cell.angle_beta   90.00
_cell.angle_gamma   90.00
#
_symmetry.space_group_name_H-M   'P 1'
#
loop_
_entity.id
_entity.type
_entity.pdbx_description
1 polymer ?
#
loop_
_entity_poly.entity_id
_entity_poly.type
_entity_poly.pdbx_seq_one_letter_code
_entity_poly.pdbx_strand_id
1 'polypeptide(L)'
;MPSSTRRRRVNKGIDQPSHGALRRHALGAAFRNSTALENFFLVGLVVVFGTALWMWQLFTTLGSLEDGKGRGSSESLPAVLEPGPPAQKLGRLIRGNSAADLPDTNKDNVNGSKVLGGFAYFENIAQDLAALDPAKTLERLERDDPFGTRTFDSELLQHETDLGRVLAIDEIRQLFPCPASERRITLPDARMEQKARDFRDGRRGTFLFFQHLRKAGGTNFCSLAEKNLPKSAYPPYYCMPDMGWSGNKNAGYLHSWSNEEIITRMENSGYRIAGNEWENFDVKRHFDLPAVFATSFRKPLDRALSQFRFECIEDRGCRIKDVHKWWDKRTDLWNVYTNTFADGSTRQQLRGNYSIERRNLMAKAINTLSKFNIVLSMEWLAYAGPQVRSILGFVNVSELTTRVRPHITQAKRDDGQEKNNLGSASIAKASWVPKEYLDAKQYKKMSEDLALDEVLTDVARRMFLERLVCEDADGDISSTLQ
;
A
#
# COMPACT_ATOMS: atom_id res chain seq x y z
N MET A 1 31.18 13.35 74.04
CA MET A 1 29.73 13.67 74.13
C MET A 1 29.40 14.69 73.04
N PRO A 2 28.22 14.59 72.40
CA PRO A 2 28.06 13.99 71.06
C PRO A 2 27.30 14.95 70.11
N SER A 3 26.96 14.68 68.85
CA SER A 3 27.35 13.73 67.80
C SER A 3 26.75 14.33 66.51
N SER A 4 27.49 14.20 65.41
CA SER A 4 27.02 14.59 64.09
C SER A 4 25.92 13.62 63.62
N THR A 5 24.70 14.12 63.40
CA THR A 5 23.61 13.29 62.88
C THR A 5 23.46 13.49 61.38
N ARG A 6 24.02 12.54 60.63
CA ARG A 6 23.98 12.39 59.18
C ARG A 6 22.59 11.90 58.76
N ARG A 7 21.74 12.77 58.21
CA ARG A 7 20.45 12.36 57.61
C ARG A 7 20.68 11.65 56.27
N ARG A 8 20.57 10.32 56.28
CA ARG A 8 20.39 9.46 55.10
C ARG A 8 19.07 9.84 54.40
N ARG A 9 19.14 10.33 53.16
CA ARG A 9 18.00 10.29 52.23
C ARG A 9 17.92 8.88 51.65
N VAL A 10 16.84 8.18 51.97
CA VAL A 10 16.46 6.92 51.32
C VAL A 10 15.86 7.29 49.96
N ASN A 11 16.58 7.00 48.88
CA ASN A 11 16.01 6.96 47.54
C ASN A 11 15.09 5.74 47.47
N LYS A 12 13.77 5.96 47.52
CA LYS A 12 12.81 4.98 47.01
C LYS A 12 12.89 5.05 45.49
N GLY A 13 13.55 4.05 44.90
CA GLY A 13 13.42 3.75 43.48
C GLY A 13 11.95 3.47 43.20
N ILE A 14 11.33 4.33 42.39
CA ILE A 14 10.09 4.01 41.70
C ILE A 14 10.54 3.42 40.37
N ASP A 15 10.52 2.10 40.28
CA ASP A 15 10.68 1.41 39.01
C ASP A 15 9.54 1.85 38.08
N GLN A 16 9.91 2.59 37.03
CA GLN A 16 9.02 2.82 35.90
C GLN A 16 8.84 1.48 35.17
N PRO A 17 7.61 0.96 35.03
CA PRO A 17 7.38 -0.22 34.21
C PRO A 17 7.67 0.15 32.75
N SER A 18 8.53 -0.65 32.11
CA SER A 18 8.83 -0.55 30.69
C SER A 18 7.55 -0.66 29.85
N HIS A 19 7.39 0.24 28.89
CA HIS A 19 6.20 0.38 28.03
C HIS A 19 5.98 -0.79 27.03
N GLY A 20 6.52 -1.98 27.28
CA GLY A 20 6.45 -3.14 26.37
C GLY A 20 5.24 -4.07 26.55
N ALA A 21 4.50 -3.99 27.66
CA ALA A 21 3.53 -5.05 28.03
C ALA A 21 2.06 -4.77 27.63
N LEU A 22 1.70 -3.56 27.22
CA LEU A 22 0.29 -3.19 26.98
C LEU A 22 -0.28 -3.62 25.61
N ARG A 23 0.55 -4.17 24.70
CA ARG A 23 0.07 -4.65 23.38
C ARG A 23 -0.57 -6.04 23.38
N ARG A 24 -0.41 -6.85 24.43
CA ARG A 24 -0.87 -8.26 24.42
C ARG A 24 -2.30 -8.49 24.91
N HIS A 25 -2.91 -7.57 25.65
CA HIS A 25 -4.22 -7.82 26.26
C HIS A 25 -5.44 -7.44 25.41
N ALA A 26 -5.29 -6.62 24.37
CA ALA A 26 -6.43 -6.18 23.56
C ALA A 26 -6.93 -7.23 22.55
N LEU A 27 -6.06 -8.14 22.09
CA LEU A 27 -6.42 -9.18 21.11
C LEU A 27 -7.10 -10.40 21.76
N GLY A 28 -6.88 -10.67 23.05
CA GLY A 28 -7.46 -11.84 23.73
C GLY A 28 -8.94 -11.71 24.09
N ALA A 29 -9.46 -10.48 24.25
CA ALA A 29 -10.85 -10.27 24.66
C ALA A 29 -11.86 -10.39 23.51
N ALA A 30 -11.46 -10.11 22.27
CA ALA A 30 -12.34 -10.24 21.10
C ALA A 30 -12.59 -11.69 20.67
N PHE A 31 -11.64 -12.60 20.92
CA PHE A 31 -11.75 -14.02 20.52
C PHE A 31 -12.52 -14.91 21.52
N ARG A 32 -12.72 -14.47 22.76
CA ARG A 32 -13.41 -15.29 23.78
C ARG A 32 -14.93 -15.29 23.68
N ASN A 33 -15.54 -14.30 23.03
CA ASN A 33 -17.01 -14.25 22.87
C ASN A 33 -17.51 -14.77 21.50
N SER A 34 -16.63 -14.95 20.50
CA SER A 34 -17.02 -15.50 19.17
C SER A 34 -17.12 -17.02 19.18
N THR A 35 -16.26 -17.70 19.94
CA THR A 35 -16.13 -19.16 19.93
C THR A 35 -17.34 -19.90 20.51
N ALA A 36 -18.05 -19.29 21.47
CA ALA A 36 -19.26 -19.91 22.02
C ALA A 36 -20.41 -19.92 20.99
N LEU A 37 -20.62 -18.81 20.30
CA LEU A 37 -21.73 -18.66 19.35
C LEU A 37 -21.49 -19.46 18.06
N GLU A 38 -20.25 -19.51 17.58
CA GLU A 38 -19.85 -20.37 16.46
C GLU A 38 -20.00 -21.87 16.78
N ASN A 39 -19.66 -22.29 18.00
CA ASN A 39 -19.84 -23.67 18.43
C ASN A 39 -21.33 -24.06 18.55
N PHE A 40 -22.19 -23.17 19.07
CA PHE A 40 -23.64 -23.43 19.09
C PHE A 40 -24.23 -23.54 17.67
N PHE A 41 -23.76 -22.71 16.74
CA PHE A 41 -24.22 -22.75 15.36
C PHE A 41 -23.76 -24.03 14.64
N LEU A 42 -22.50 -24.43 14.80
CA LEU A 42 -21.96 -25.67 14.22
C LEU A 42 -22.64 -26.91 14.78
N VAL A 43 -22.85 -26.98 16.10
CA VAL A 43 -23.59 -28.09 16.73
C VAL A 43 -25.03 -28.13 16.25
N GLY A 44 -25.70 -26.98 16.15
CA GLY A 44 -27.06 -26.90 15.59
C GLY A 44 -27.12 -27.39 14.14
N LEU A 45 -26.14 -27.03 13.32
CA LEU A 45 -26.08 -27.41 11.91
C LEU A 45 -25.81 -28.92 11.75
N VAL A 46 -24.96 -29.51 12.59
CA VAL A 46 -24.74 -30.97 12.63
C VAL A 46 -26.01 -31.72 13.05
N VAL A 47 -26.78 -31.21 14.03
CA VAL A 47 -28.05 -31.82 14.45
C VAL A 47 -29.09 -31.73 13.34
N VAL A 48 -29.20 -30.59 12.64
CA VAL A 48 -30.14 -30.42 11.51
C VAL A 48 -29.77 -31.34 10.34
N PHE A 49 -28.49 -31.43 9.99
CA PHE A 49 -28.05 -32.36 8.94
C PHE A 49 -28.22 -33.83 9.34
N GLY A 50 -27.92 -34.18 10.60
CA GLY A 50 -28.12 -35.52 11.12
C GLY A 50 -29.59 -35.95 11.11
N THR A 51 -30.49 -35.05 11.51
CA THR A 51 -31.94 -35.31 11.47
C THR A 51 -32.50 -35.37 10.05
N ALA A 52 -32.01 -34.52 9.14
CA ALA A 52 -32.38 -34.58 7.72
C ALA A 52 -31.89 -35.88 7.04
N LEU A 53 -30.65 -36.31 7.32
CA LEU A 53 -30.09 -37.58 6.83
C LEU A 53 -30.86 -38.78 7.39
N TRP A 54 -31.20 -38.74 8.68
CA TRP A 54 -31.97 -39.81 9.31
C TRP A 54 -33.39 -39.90 8.73
N MET A 55 -34.07 -38.76 8.54
CA MET A 55 -35.37 -38.70 7.86
C MET A 55 -35.28 -39.20 6.41
N TRP A 56 -34.23 -38.83 5.67
CA TRP A 56 -34.02 -39.31 4.30
C TRP A 56 -33.75 -40.82 4.26
N GLN A 57 -32.98 -41.37 5.20
CA GLN A 57 -32.83 -42.82 5.34
C GLN A 57 -34.15 -43.52 5.71
N LEU A 58 -34.97 -42.92 6.57
CA LEU A 58 -36.29 -43.43 6.90
C LEU A 58 -37.22 -43.45 5.67
N PHE A 59 -37.20 -42.40 4.85
CA PHE A 59 -38.00 -42.34 3.62
C PHE A 59 -37.50 -43.27 2.52
N THR A 60 -36.18 -43.46 2.39
CA THR A 60 -35.62 -44.41 1.41
C THR A 60 -35.85 -45.86 1.81
N THR A 61 -35.83 -46.17 3.12
CA THR A 61 -36.17 -47.51 3.62
C THR A 61 -37.67 -47.83 3.53
N LEU A 62 -38.55 -46.82 3.69
CA LEU A 62 -39.99 -46.97 3.45
C LEU A 62 -40.36 -46.96 1.96
N GLY A 63 -39.55 -46.35 1.10
CA GLY A 63 -39.79 -46.25 -0.35
C GLY A 63 -39.23 -47.40 -1.20
N SER A 64 -38.40 -48.27 -0.64
CA SER A 64 -37.71 -49.33 -1.40
C SER A 64 -38.48 -50.67 -1.46
N LEU A 65 -39.82 -50.63 -1.42
CA LEU A 65 -40.68 -51.80 -1.64
C LEU A 65 -41.21 -51.90 -3.08
N GLU A 66 -40.85 -50.98 -3.97
CA GLU A 66 -41.18 -51.08 -5.40
C GLU A 66 -39.95 -50.87 -6.29
N ASP A 67 -39.87 -51.78 -7.27
CA ASP A 67 -39.11 -51.73 -8.51
C ASP A 67 -37.60 -52.05 -8.50
N GLY A 68 -37.33 -53.29 -8.91
CA GLY A 68 -36.07 -53.74 -9.46
C GLY A 68 -35.95 -53.51 -10.98
N LYS A 69 -34.69 -53.35 -11.41
CA LYS A 69 -34.06 -53.40 -12.75
C LYS A 69 -33.11 -52.20 -12.83
N GLY A 70 -31.82 -52.29 -13.15
CA GLY A 70 -31.00 -53.33 -13.77
C GLY A 70 -29.99 -52.63 -14.71
N ARG A 71 -28.71 -53.05 -14.68
CA ARG A 71 -27.59 -52.70 -15.60
C ARG A 71 -27.11 -51.23 -15.60
N GLY A 72 -25.83 -50.90 -15.72
CA GLY A 72 -24.61 -51.66 -15.93
C GLY A 72 -23.56 -50.79 -16.67
N SER A 73 -22.27 -50.96 -16.31
CA SER A 73 -21.02 -50.70 -17.09
C SER A 73 -20.75 -49.27 -17.63
N SER A 74 -19.53 -48.80 -17.90
CA SER A 74 -18.11 -49.15 -17.66
C SER A 74 -17.30 -48.08 -18.43
N GLU A 75 -16.09 -47.74 -17.95
CA GLU A 75 -14.90 -47.30 -18.74
C GLU A 75 -14.96 -45.98 -19.55
N SER A 76 -13.87 -45.25 -19.83
CA SER A 76 -12.45 -45.25 -19.44
C SER A 76 -11.80 -43.96 -19.99
N LEU A 77 -10.64 -43.58 -19.42
CA LEU A 77 -9.72 -42.51 -19.83
C LEU A 77 -8.67 -43.02 -20.86
N PRO A 78 -8.00 -42.10 -21.58
CA PRO A 78 -6.53 -42.19 -21.77
C PRO A 78 -5.80 -40.83 -21.55
N ALA A 79 -4.68 -40.80 -20.81
CA ALA A 79 -3.25 -40.87 -21.24
C ALA A 79 -2.74 -39.57 -21.93
N VAL A 80 -1.90 -38.72 -21.30
CA VAL A 80 -0.42 -38.76 -21.12
C VAL A 80 0.38 -38.68 -22.43
N LEU A 81 1.13 -37.58 -22.61
CA LEU A 81 2.27 -37.44 -23.54
C LEU A 81 3.36 -36.54 -22.93
N GLU A 82 4.60 -36.88 -23.28
CA GLU A 82 5.92 -36.59 -22.69
C GLU A 82 6.57 -35.22 -23.01
N PRO A 83 7.70 -34.87 -22.35
CA PRO A 83 8.31 -33.54 -22.38
C PRO A 83 9.43 -33.35 -23.44
N GLY A 84 9.59 -32.10 -23.89
CA GLY A 84 10.66 -31.67 -24.80
C GLY A 84 12.00 -31.31 -24.11
N PRO A 85 13.09 -31.14 -24.89
CA PRO A 85 14.48 -31.24 -24.41
C PRO A 85 15.12 -29.89 -23.96
N PRO A 86 16.30 -29.93 -23.29
CA PRO A 86 16.85 -28.78 -22.57
C PRO A 86 17.78 -27.90 -23.42
N ALA A 87 17.67 -26.58 -23.25
CA ALA A 87 18.57 -25.60 -23.87
C ALA A 87 19.74 -25.22 -22.93
N GLN A 88 20.90 -25.69 -23.36
CA GLN A 88 22.30 -25.25 -23.22
C GLN A 88 22.69 -24.09 -22.29
N LYS A 89 23.70 -24.40 -21.46
CA LYS A 89 24.62 -23.50 -20.74
C LYS A 89 25.46 -22.67 -21.71
N LEU A 90 25.52 -21.35 -21.51
CA LEU A 90 26.64 -20.52 -21.96
C LEU A 90 27.40 -20.00 -20.75
N GLY A 91 28.71 -20.24 -20.74
CA GLY A 91 29.60 -19.88 -19.66
C GLY A 91 30.32 -18.56 -19.87
N ARG A 92 30.68 -17.99 -18.71
CA ARG A 92 32.02 -17.55 -18.31
C ARG A 92 32.59 -16.22 -18.85
N LEU A 93 33.17 -15.51 -17.86
CA LEU A 93 34.27 -14.53 -17.90
C LEU A 93 33.92 -13.11 -18.34
N ILE A 94 33.98 -12.16 -17.40
CA ILE A 94 35.14 -11.26 -17.24
C ILE A 94 35.29 -10.90 -15.74
N ARG A 95 36.52 -11.07 -15.25
CA ARG A 95 37.03 -10.68 -13.93
C ARG A 95 38.14 -9.66 -14.22
N GLY A 96 38.14 -8.52 -13.57
CA GLY A 96 39.21 -7.53 -13.67
C GLY A 96 39.12 -6.48 -12.58
N ASN A 97 39.98 -6.64 -11.56
CA ASN A 97 40.22 -5.69 -10.47
C ASN A 97 40.96 -4.43 -10.99
N SER A 98 40.78 -3.30 -10.31
CA SER A 98 41.84 -2.60 -9.56
C SER A 98 41.67 -1.08 -9.55
N ALA A 99 42.14 -0.52 -8.45
CA ALA A 99 42.05 0.86 -8.01
C ALA A 99 43.19 1.76 -8.55
N ALA A 100 43.01 3.06 -8.28
CA ALA A 100 43.98 4.15 -8.23
C ALA A 100 44.50 4.71 -9.58
N ASP A 101 44.14 5.95 -9.90
CA ASP A 101 45.05 7.09 -9.77
C ASP A 101 44.36 8.43 -10.07
N LEU A 102 44.56 9.39 -9.16
CA LEU A 102 44.30 10.82 -9.35
C LEU A 102 45.42 11.43 -10.18
N PRO A 103 45.11 12.47 -10.98
CA PRO A 103 45.91 13.67 -10.81
C PRO A 103 45.04 14.94 -10.69
N ASP A 104 45.47 15.74 -9.74
CA ASP A 104 45.10 17.12 -9.47
C ASP A 104 45.63 18.03 -10.58
N THR A 105 44.75 18.75 -11.27
CA THR A 105 45.12 19.99 -11.96
C THR A 105 43.99 21.01 -11.89
N ASN A 106 44.45 22.22 -11.60
CA ASN A 106 43.74 23.38 -11.14
C ASN A 106 43.23 24.24 -12.31
N LYS A 107 42.25 25.11 -12.00
CA LYS A 107 41.84 26.35 -12.70
C LYS A 107 40.73 26.30 -13.75
N ASP A 108 39.67 26.99 -13.36
CA ASP A 108 38.86 27.92 -14.16
C ASP A 108 38.16 27.35 -15.39
N ASN A 109 37.07 26.63 -15.14
CA ASN A 109 35.93 26.66 -16.04
C ASN A 109 34.68 27.01 -15.24
N VAL A 110 34.09 28.14 -15.61
CA VAL A 110 32.71 28.53 -15.29
C VAL A 110 31.82 27.41 -15.82
N ASN A 111 31.58 26.41 -14.95
CA ASN A 111 30.83 25.22 -15.30
C ASN A 111 29.42 25.64 -15.68
N GLY A 112 29.11 25.53 -16.98
CA GLY A 112 27.74 25.46 -17.45
C GLY A 112 27.01 24.43 -16.60
N SER A 113 26.13 24.92 -15.72
CA SER A 113 25.27 24.06 -14.91
C SER A 113 24.48 23.23 -15.91
N LYS A 114 24.91 21.97 -16.09
CA LYS A 114 24.25 21.01 -16.95
C LYS A 114 22.85 20.93 -16.38
N VAL A 115 21.88 21.54 -17.07
CA VAL A 115 20.50 21.63 -16.59
C VAL A 115 20.07 20.21 -16.28
N LEU A 116 19.96 19.90 -14.99
CA LEU A 116 19.51 18.61 -14.55
C LEU A 116 18.07 18.52 -15.01
N GLY A 117 17.81 17.62 -15.98
CA GLY A 117 16.48 17.28 -16.43
C GLY A 117 16.00 15.96 -15.80
N GLY A 118 14.73 15.64 -16.03
CA GLY A 118 14.10 14.38 -15.69
C GLY A 118 14.04 14.12 -14.19
N PHE A 119 14.28 12.88 -13.78
CA PHE A 119 14.27 12.44 -12.39
C PHE A 119 15.16 13.30 -11.47
N ALA A 120 16.39 13.61 -11.88
CA ALA A 120 17.34 14.38 -11.05
C ALA A 120 16.86 15.81 -10.75
N TYR A 121 16.10 16.42 -11.68
CA TYR A 121 15.48 17.73 -11.45
C TYR A 121 14.47 17.68 -10.30
N PHE A 122 13.51 16.76 -10.40
CA PHE A 122 12.44 16.63 -9.41
C PHE A 122 12.94 16.08 -8.07
N GLU A 123 13.93 15.20 -8.08
CA GLU A 123 14.60 14.75 -6.87
C GLU A 123 15.23 15.93 -6.12
N ASN A 124 15.91 16.85 -6.83
CA ASN A 124 16.47 18.05 -6.22
C ASN A 124 15.39 18.99 -5.68
N ILE A 125 14.30 19.21 -6.42
CA ILE A 125 13.15 20.00 -5.93
C ILE A 125 12.61 19.41 -4.63
N ALA A 126 12.38 18.10 -4.59
CA ALA A 126 11.82 17.45 -3.42
C ALA A 126 12.77 17.49 -2.23
N GLN A 127 14.08 17.32 -2.45
CA GLN A 127 15.09 17.52 -1.41
C GLN A 127 15.10 18.96 -0.90
N ASP A 128 15.07 19.95 -1.79
CA ASP A 128 15.05 21.36 -1.40
C ASP A 128 13.80 21.70 -0.59
N LEU A 129 12.64 21.18 -0.98
CA LEU A 129 11.41 21.27 -0.18
C LEU A 129 11.58 20.59 1.19
N ALA A 130 12.13 19.38 1.23
CA ALA A 130 12.36 18.65 2.46
C ALA A 130 13.37 19.36 3.40
N ALA A 131 14.25 20.20 2.87
CA ALA A 131 15.21 20.99 3.65
C ALA A 131 14.56 22.17 4.38
N LEU A 132 13.40 22.66 3.92
CA LEU A 132 12.70 23.81 4.50
C LEU A 132 11.97 23.44 5.79
N ASP A 133 11.70 24.44 6.65
CA ASP A 133 10.76 24.28 7.77
C ASP A 133 9.41 23.74 7.27
N PRO A 134 8.69 22.91 8.05
CA PRO A 134 7.43 22.32 7.59
C PRO A 134 6.40 23.34 7.07
N ALA A 135 6.23 24.47 7.77
CA ALA A 135 5.33 25.53 7.33
C ALA A 135 5.72 26.11 5.95
N LYS A 136 7.01 26.40 5.75
CA LYS A 136 7.54 26.90 4.47
C LYS A 136 7.47 25.84 3.36
N THR A 137 7.63 24.58 3.71
CA THR A 137 7.47 23.44 2.79
C THR A 137 6.06 23.44 2.22
N LEU A 138 5.05 23.51 3.09
CA LEU A 138 3.63 23.51 2.71
C LEU A 138 3.25 24.77 1.91
N GLU A 139 3.71 25.94 2.36
CA GLU A 139 3.51 27.20 1.63
C GLU A 139 4.06 27.12 0.22
N ARG A 140 5.28 26.59 0.06
CA ARG A 140 5.93 26.46 -1.24
C ARG A 140 5.24 25.44 -2.14
N LEU A 141 4.80 24.31 -1.60
CA LEU A 141 3.99 23.33 -2.35
C LEU A 141 2.69 23.94 -2.87
N GLU A 142 1.99 24.73 -2.04
CA GLU A 142 0.74 25.37 -2.43
C GLU A 142 0.94 26.48 -3.46
N ARG A 143 1.99 27.30 -3.29
CA ARG A 143 2.25 28.47 -4.14
C ARG A 143 2.87 28.10 -5.48
N ASP A 144 3.86 27.22 -5.48
CA ASP A 144 4.68 26.93 -6.66
C ASP A 144 4.17 25.71 -7.44
N ASP A 145 3.36 24.83 -6.81
CA ASP A 145 2.92 23.52 -7.33
C ASP A 145 3.98 22.84 -8.21
N PRO A 146 5.18 22.57 -7.67
CA PRO A 146 6.33 22.22 -8.51
C PRO A 146 6.20 20.86 -9.20
N PHE A 147 5.19 20.06 -8.82
CA PHE A 147 4.86 18.78 -9.45
C PHE A 147 3.62 18.89 -10.37
N GLY A 148 2.93 20.02 -10.40
CA GLY A 148 1.71 20.23 -11.21
C GLY A 148 0.51 19.38 -10.77
N THR A 149 0.58 18.76 -9.59
CA THR A 149 -0.43 17.79 -9.13
C THR A 149 -1.59 18.47 -8.44
N ARG A 150 -1.39 19.65 -7.84
CA ARG A 150 -2.45 20.41 -7.14
C ARG A 150 -3.34 21.17 -8.11
N THR A 151 -2.73 21.76 -9.13
CA THR A 151 -3.41 22.40 -10.26
C THR A 151 -4.27 21.36 -10.97
N PHE A 152 -3.68 20.21 -11.33
CA PHE A 152 -4.42 19.10 -11.92
C PHE A 152 -5.58 18.61 -11.04
N ASP A 153 -5.38 18.40 -9.73
CA ASP A 153 -6.46 17.96 -8.81
C ASP A 153 -7.64 18.93 -8.78
N SER A 154 -7.34 20.24 -8.84
CA SER A 154 -8.35 21.31 -8.80
C SER A 154 -9.13 21.40 -10.12
N GLU A 155 -8.41 21.36 -11.26
CA GLU A 155 -9.02 21.37 -12.59
C GLU A 155 -9.84 20.10 -12.83
N LEU A 156 -9.30 18.93 -12.49
CA LEU A 156 -10.00 17.65 -12.58
C LEU A 156 -11.32 17.70 -11.81
N LEU A 157 -11.28 18.18 -10.56
CA LEU A 157 -12.46 18.30 -9.73
C LEU A 157 -13.50 19.23 -10.34
N GLN A 158 -13.08 20.39 -10.87
CA GLN A 158 -13.97 21.34 -11.52
C GLN A 158 -14.65 20.70 -12.73
N HIS A 159 -13.86 20.09 -13.63
CA HIS A 159 -14.37 19.42 -14.83
C HIS A 159 -15.33 18.27 -14.52
N GLU A 160 -14.99 17.40 -13.57
CA GLU A 160 -15.88 16.31 -13.15
C GLU A 160 -17.18 16.82 -12.54
N THR A 161 -17.12 17.94 -11.79
CA THR A 161 -18.31 18.57 -11.19
C THR A 161 -19.23 19.14 -12.26
N ASP A 162 -18.66 19.84 -13.25
CA ASP A 162 -19.42 20.47 -14.33
C ASP A 162 -20.04 19.43 -15.27
N LEU A 163 -19.35 18.31 -15.50
CA LEU A 163 -19.83 17.23 -16.36
C LEU A 163 -20.71 16.18 -15.64
N GLY A 164 -20.65 16.12 -14.31
CA GLY A 164 -21.36 15.10 -13.53
C GLY A 164 -20.84 13.67 -13.73
N ARG A 165 -19.64 13.48 -14.29
CA ARG A 165 -19.03 12.17 -14.57
C ARG A 165 -17.51 12.20 -14.42
N VAL A 166 -16.88 11.02 -14.37
CA VAL A 166 -15.42 10.89 -14.53
C VAL A 166 -14.99 11.23 -15.95
N LEU A 167 -13.76 11.69 -16.09
CA LEU A 167 -13.17 12.01 -17.38
C LEU A 167 -12.73 10.75 -18.13
N ALA A 168 -12.73 10.80 -19.47
CA ALA A 168 -12.03 9.85 -20.31
C ALA A 168 -10.52 10.13 -20.28
N ILE A 169 -9.70 9.15 -20.69
CA ILE A 169 -8.25 9.29 -20.68
C ILE A 169 -7.76 10.46 -21.56
N ASP A 170 -8.41 10.71 -22.69
CA ASP A 170 -8.05 11.82 -23.59
C ASP A 170 -8.38 13.18 -23.00
N GLU A 171 -9.42 13.28 -22.16
CA GLU A 171 -9.73 14.49 -21.39
C GLU A 171 -8.69 14.69 -20.28
N ILE A 172 -8.22 13.63 -19.63
CA ILE A 172 -7.12 13.69 -18.66
C ILE A 172 -5.82 14.19 -19.32
N ARG A 173 -5.52 13.72 -20.54
CA ARG A 173 -4.35 14.18 -21.32
C ARG A 173 -4.42 15.67 -21.69
N GLN A 174 -5.62 16.25 -21.78
CA GLN A 174 -5.77 17.69 -22.01
C GLN A 174 -5.43 18.51 -20.75
N LEU A 175 -5.82 18.01 -19.56
CA LEU A 175 -5.50 18.65 -18.28
C LEU A 175 -4.03 18.46 -17.88
N PHE A 176 -3.48 17.29 -18.18
CA PHE A 176 -2.08 16.96 -17.89
C PHE A 176 -1.44 16.32 -19.13
N PRO A 177 -0.90 17.13 -20.06
CA PRO A 177 -0.24 16.59 -21.25
C PRO A 177 1.04 15.85 -20.85
N CYS A 178 1.41 14.83 -21.64
CA CYS A 178 2.66 14.13 -21.42
C CYS A 178 3.84 15.13 -21.47
N PRO A 179 4.62 15.27 -20.38
CA PRO A 179 5.75 16.19 -20.36
C PRO A 179 6.85 15.73 -21.32
N ALA A 180 7.62 16.68 -21.86
CA ALA A 180 8.85 16.37 -22.57
C ALA A 180 9.79 15.51 -21.70
N SER A 181 10.59 14.64 -22.32
CA SER A 181 11.39 13.63 -21.61
C SER A 181 12.29 14.19 -20.51
N GLU A 182 12.88 15.37 -20.72
CA GLU A 182 13.71 16.10 -19.75
C GLU A 182 12.90 16.76 -18.62
N ARG A 183 11.57 16.65 -18.63
CA ARG A 183 10.64 17.11 -17.59
C ARG A 183 9.79 15.96 -17.03
N ARG A 184 10.20 14.72 -17.26
CA ARG A 184 9.54 13.53 -16.71
C ARG A 184 10.24 13.05 -15.45
N ILE A 185 9.54 13.02 -14.31
CA ILE A 185 10.03 12.42 -13.07
C ILE A 185 10.23 10.90 -13.23
N THR A 186 9.52 10.27 -14.16
CA THR A 186 9.62 8.82 -14.38
C THR A 186 10.80 8.42 -15.27
N LEU A 187 11.63 9.36 -15.74
CA LEU A 187 12.77 9.08 -16.61
C LEU A 187 14.12 9.46 -15.96
N PRO A 188 15.16 8.59 -16.06
CA PRO A 188 15.12 7.26 -16.68
C PRO A 188 14.21 6.31 -15.91
N ASP A 189 13.57 5.39 -16.63
CA ASP A 189 12.66 4.44 -16.00
C ASP A 189 13.45 3.43 -15.15
N ALA A 190 13.25 3.50 -13.84
CA ALA A 190 13.93 2.64 -12.87
C ALA A 190 13.15 1.34 -12.59
N ARG A 191 11.99 1.13 -13.23
CA ARG A 191 11.18 -0.08 -13.08
C ARG A 191 11.86 -1.27 -13.74
N MET A 192 11.71 -2.44 -13.11
CA MET A 192 12.13 -3.70 -13.69
C MET A 192 10.96 -4.31 -14.48
N GLU A 193 10.81 -3.92 -15.75
CA GLU A 193 9.71 -4.39 -16.62
C GLU A 193 9.69 -5.91 -16.80
N GLN A 194 10.84 -6.58 -16.70
CA GLN A 194 10.90 -8.03 -16.76
C GLN A 194 10.08 -8.68 -15.62
N LYS A 195 10.06 -8.09 -14.43
CA LYS A 195 9.27 -8.63 -13.31
C LYS A 195 7.77 -8.49 -13.55
N ALA A 196 7.35 -7.36 -14.15
CA ALA A 196 5.96 -7.14 -14.56
C ALA A 196 5.51 -8.19 -15.59
N ARG A 197 6.34 -8.43 -16.60
CA ARG A 197 6.10 -9.48 -17.60
C ARG A 197 6.04 -10.86 -16.98
N ASP A 198 7.05 -11.25 -16.20
CA ASP A 198 7.09 -12.58 -15.57
C ASP A 198 5.86 -12.84 -14.70
N PHE A 199 5.40 -11.85 -13.93
CA PHE A 199 4.18 -11.94 -13.15
C PHE A 199 2.93 -12.10 -14.03
N ARG A 200 2.76 -11.25 -15.04
CA ARG A 200 1.60 -11.30 -15.95
C ARG A 200 1.52 -12.64 -16.68
N ASP A 201 2.66 -13.14 -17.13
CA ASP A 201 2.78 -14.40 -17.88
C ASP A 201 2.64 -15.64 -16.95
N GLY A 202 2.42 -15.43 -15.65
CA GLY A 202 2.19 -16.51 -14.70
C GLY A 202 3.42 -17.35 -14.40
N ARG A 203 4.63 -16.79 -14.57
CA ARG A 203 5.88 -17.50 -14.31
C ARG A 203 5.93 -17.96 -12.86
N ARG A 204 6.20 -19.25 -12.65
CA ARG A 204 6.26 -19.87 -11.33
C ARG A 204 7.25 -19.13 -10.42
N GLY A 205 6.84 -18.92 -9.16
CA GLY A 205 7.63 -18.22 -8.15
C GLY A 205 7.53 -16.71 -8.19
N THR A 206 6.87 -16.13 -9.20
CA THR A 206 6.65 -14.68 -9.25
C THR A 206 5.37 -14.26 -8.55
N PHE A 207 5.40 -13.08 -7.94
CA PHE A 207 4.28 -12.56 -7.16
C PHE A 207 4.21 -11.04 -7.17
N LEU A 208 3.11 -10.50 -6.65
CA LEU A 208 2.89 -9.07 -6.44
C LEU A 208 3.26 -8.71 -4.99
N PHE A 209 4.27 -7.87 -4.81
CA PHE A 209 4.60 -7.28 -3.52
C PHE A 209 3.85 -5.96 -3.38
N PHE A 210 2.89 -5.89 -2.47
CA PHE A 210 2.15 -4.67 -2.20
C PHE A 210 2.64 -4.01 -0.91
N GLN A 211 3.36 -2.89 -1.04
CA GLN A 211 3.69 -2.06 0.14
C GLN A 211 2.43 -1.32 0.58
N HIS A 212 1.77 -1.87 1.58
CA HIS A 212 0.49 -1.43 2.09
C HIS A 212 0.68 -0.26 3.06
N LEU A 213 0.32 0.95 2.63
CA LEU A 213 0.29 2.10 3.54
C LEU A 213 -1.06 2.14 4.27
N ARG A 214 -1.03 2.18 5.60
CA ARG A 214 -2.23 2.20 6.46
C ARG A 214 -3.25 3.24 6.00
N LYS A 215 -4.50 2.81 5.77
CA LYS A 215 -5.62 3.68 5.34
C LYS A 215 -5.40 4.42 4.02
N ALA A 216 -4.48 3.94 3.20
CA ALA A 216 -4.23 4.42 1.85
C ALA A 216 -4.69 3.41 0.78
N GLY A 217 -5.75 2.62 1.05
CA GLY A 217 -6.43 1.83 0.02
C GLY A 217 -6.10 0.35 -0.10
N GLY A 218 -5.38 -0.25 0.84
CA GLY A 218 -5.02 -1.66 0.67
C GLY A 218 -6.17 -2.65 0.71
N THR A 219 -7.30 -2.34 1.38
CA THR A 219 -8.53 -3.14 1.25
C THR A 219 -9.03 -3.16 -0.20
N ASN A 220 -9.00 -2.02 -0.88
CA ASN A 220 -9.40 -1.91 -2.28
C ASN A 220 -8.45 -2.67 -3.20
N PHE A 221 -7.15 -2.54 -2.96
CA PHE A 221 -6.15 -3.27 -3.73
C PHE A 221 -6.27 -4.79 -3.54
N CYS A 222 -6.56 -5.25 -2.32
CA CYS A 222 -6.81 -6.67 -2.12
C CYS A 222 -8.10 -7.12 -2.80
N SER A 223 -9.21 -6.39 -2.70
CA SER A 223 -10.43 -6.72 -3.45
C SER A 223 -10.20 -6.74 -4.97
N LEU A 224 -9.38 -5.83 -5.49
CA LEU A 224 -8.94 -5.88 -6.88
C LEU A 224 -8.19 -7.18 -7.20
N ALA A 225 -7.28 -7.62 -6.34
CA ALA A 225 -6.60 -8.90 -6.49
C ALA A 225 -7.57 -10.10 -6.42
N GLU A 226 -8.53 -10.09 -5.49
CA GLU A 226 -9.56 -11.14 -5.34
C GLU A 226 -10.42 -11.33 -6.60
N LYS A 227 -10.65 -10.26 -7.37
CA LYS A 227 -11.40 -10.32 -8.64
C LYS A 227 -10.58 -10.87 -9.81
N ASN A 228 -9.26 -10.91 -9.70
CA ASN A 228 -8.35 -11.25 -10.80
C ASN A 228 -7.48 -12.48 -10.53
N LEU A 229 -7.43 -12.95 -9.29
CA LEU A 229 -6.67 -14.14 -8.87
C LEU A 229 -7.62 -15.20 -8.31
N PRO A 230 -7.33 -16.51 -8.50
CA PRO A 230 -8.11 -17.55 -7.87
C PRO A 230 -8.01 -17.45 -6.34
N LYS A 231 -9.05 -17.88 -5.62
CA LYS A 231 -9.12 -17.80 -4.14
C LYS A 231 -7.93 -18.43 -3.41
N SER A 232 -7.30 -19.44 -4.02
CA SER A 232 -6.12 -20.11 -3.49
C SER A 232 -4.81 -19.33 -3.69
N ALA A 233 -4.79 -18.30 -4.54
CA ALA A 233 -3.59 -17.56 -4.91
C ALA A 233 -3.38 -16.26 -4.12
N TYR A 234 -4.16 -16.01 -3.07
CA TYR A 234 -3.93 -14.89 -2.17
C TYR A 234 -4.24 -15.28 -0.73
N PRO A 235 -3.54 -14.71 0.26
CA PRO A 235 -3.85 -14.97 1.65
C PRO A 235 -5.15 -14.26 2.06
N PRO A 236 -6.00 -14.91 2.89
CA PRO A 236 -7.34 -14.42 3.21
C PRO A 236 -7.35 -13.15 4.06
N TYR A 237 -6.28 -12.89 4.81
CA TYR A 237 -6.17 -11.69 5.64
C TYR A 237 -5.75 -10.50 4.79
N TYR A 238 -6.67 -9.89 4.03
CA TYR A 238 -6.43 -8.69 3.22
C TYR A 238 -5.20 -8.79 2.30
N CYS A 239 -4.98 -9.96 1.68
CA CYS A 239 -3.82 -10.21 0.82
C CYS A 239 -2.47 -10.04 1.56
N MET A 240 -2.51 -10.08 2.89
CA MET A 240 -1.37 -10.01 3.77
C MET A 240 -1.04 -11.36 4.43
N PRO A 241 0.22 -11.51 4.85
CA PRO A 241 0.67 -12.50 5.82
C PRO A 241 -0.31 -12.66 7.00
N ASP A 242 -0.93 -13.83 7.21
CA ASP A 242 -1.75 -14.07 8.40
C ASP A 242 -0.92 -14.68 9.55
N MET A 243 -1.57 -14.98 10.69
CA MET A 243 -0.87 -15.60 11.83
C MET A 243 -0.38 -17.01 11.49
N GLY A 244 -1.10 -17.79 10.69
CA GLY A 244 -0.68 -19.13 10.28
C GLY A 244 0.55 -19.07 9.35
N TRP A 245 0.49 -18.19 8.36
CA TRP A 245 1.56 -17.91 7.42
C TRP A 245 2.78 -17.32 8.12
N SER A 246 2.60 -16.57 9.21
CA SER A 246 3.71 -16.03 10.02
C SER A 246 4.23 -16.96 11.12
N GLY A 247 3.72 -18.19 11.22
CA GLY A 247 4.10 -19.12 12.29
C GLY A 247 3.77 -18.56 13.68
N ASN A 248 2.63 -17.88 13.80
CA ASN A 248 2.12 -17.19 14.97
C ASN A 248 3.00 -16.04 15.49
N LYS A 249 3.88 -15.46 14.65
CA LYS A 249 4.71 -14.31 15.04
C LYS A 249 3.91 -13.02 14.96
N ASN A 250 3.68 -12.50 13.76
CA ASN A 250 2.88 -11.29 13.52
C ASN A 250 2.29 -11.28 12.10
N ALA A 251 1.00 -10.96 11.97
CA ALA A 251 0.32 -10.81 10.68
C ALA A 251 0.65 -9.46 10.01
N GLY A 252 0.90 -9.45 8.70
CA GLY A 252 1.19 -8.27 7.87
C GLY A 252 2.64 -7.78 7.84
N TYR A 253 3.59 -8.54 8.38
CA TYR A 253 5.01 -8.20 8.50
C TYR A 253 5.84 -9.02 7.50
N LEU A 254 6.59 -8.37 6.60
CA LEU A 254 7.54 -9.01 5.66
C LEU A 254 9.00 -8.64 5.91
N HIS A 255 9.29 -7.52 6.56
CA HIS A 255 10.64 -7.09 6.88
C HIS A 255 11.34 -8.04 7.86
N SER A 256 10.58 -8.70 8.76
CA SER A 256 11.15 -9.67 9.69
C SER A 256 11.70 -10.97 9.06
N TRP A 257 11.48 -11.20 7.76
CA TRP A 257 11.86 -12.44 7.06
C TRP A 257 12.89 -12.19 5.98
N SER A 258 13.78 -13.16 5.77
CA SER A 258 14.70 -13.14 4.64
C SER A 258 13.94 -13.27 3.30
N ASN A 259 14.59 -12.89 2.19
CA ASN A 259 13.96 -13.05 0.88
C ASN A 259 13.70 -14.52 0.54
N GLU A 260 14.62 -15.41 0.92
CA GLU A 260 14.50 -16.85 0.73
C GLU A 260 13.28 -17.41 1.48
N GLU A 261 13.04 -16.93 2.71
CA GLU A 261 11.85 -17.31 3.49
C GLU A 261 10.56 -16.82 2.81
N ILE A 262 10.54 -15.59 2.31
CA ILE A 262 9.39 -15.03 1.58
C ILE A 262 9.12 -15.87 0.33
N ILE A 263 10.14 -16.11 -0.51
CA ILE A 263 10.02 -16.89 -1.75
C ILE A 263 9.51 -18.30 -1.45
N THR A 264 10.15 -19.00 -0.52
CA THR A 264 9.77 -20.38 -0.14
C THR A 264 8.31 -20.46 0.31
N ARG A 265 7.85 -19.47 1.10
CA ARG A 265 6.46 -19.43 1.58
C ARG A 265 5.46 -19.10 0.49
N MET A 266 5.79 -18.19 -0.42
CA MET A 266 4.95 -17.87 -1.58
C MET A 266 4.79 -19.10 -2.46
N GLU A 267 5.89 -19.81 -2.75
CA GLU A 267 5.89 -21.04 -3.54
C GLU A 267 5.09 -22.17 -2.86
N ASN A 268 5.33 -22.44 -1.58
CA ASN A 268 4.66 -23.50 -0.84
C ASN A 268 3.15 -23.25 -0.67
N SER A 269 2.74 -21.99 -0.56
CA SER A 269 1.33 -21.62 -0.40
C SER A 269 0.60 -21.51 -1.75
N GLY A 270 1.34 -21.41 -2.87
CA GLY A 270 0.76 -21.07 -4.17
C GLY A 270 0.25 -19.63 -4.27
N TYR A 271 0.66 -18.75 -3.36
CA TYR A 271 0.24 -17.36 -3.34
C TYR A 271 0.95 -16.55 -4.43
N ARG A 272 0.23 -15.57 -4.98
CA ARG A 272 0.68 -14.65 -6.02
C ARG A 272 0.67 -13.20 -5.58
N ILE A 273 0.32 -12.91 -4.33
CA ILE A 273 0.36 -11.58 -3.73
C ILE A 273 0.82 -11.66 -2.28
N ALA A 274 1.66 -10.72 -1.87
CA ALA A 274 2.07 -10.54 -0.48
C ALA A 274 2.06 -9.05 -0.12
N GLY A 275 1.28 -8.69 0.90
CA GLY A 275 1.24 -7.33 1.45
C GLY A 275 2.23 -7.13 2.60
N ASN A 276 2.90 -5.98 2.64
CA ASN A 276 3.66 -5.49 3.79
C ASN A 276 2.99 -4.22 4.34
N GLU A 277 2.39 -4.25 5.53
CA GLU A 277 1.71 -3.07 6.11
C GLU A 277 2.49 -2.41 7.24
N TRP A 278 3.18 -3.21 8.05
CA TRP A 278 3.66 -2.76 9.35
C TRP A 278 5.07 -2.24 9.39
N GLU A 279 5.83 -2.49 8.32
CA GLU A 279 7.27 -2.30 8.30
C GLU A 279 7.69 -1.43 7.14
N ASN A 280 8.83 -0.77 7.32
CA ASN A 280 9.49 -0.05 6.25
C ASN A 280 9.81 -1.02 5.09
N PHE A 281 9.89 -0.45 3.90
CA PHE A 281 10.34 -1.16 2.72
C PHE A 281 11.87 -1.29 2.75
N ASP A 282 12.40 -2.51 2.75
CA ASP A 282 13.84 -2.76 2.80
C ASP A 282 14.43 -2.67 1.38
N VAL A 283 14.86 -1.46 1.02
CA VAL A 283 15.39 -1.16 -0.32
C VAL A 283 16.54 -2.08 -0.73
N LYS A 284 17.35 -2.54 0.25
CA LYS A 284 18.57 -3.31 -0.03
C LYS A 284 18.29 -4.74 -0.45
N ARG A 285 17.15 -5.30 -0.05
CA ARG A 285 16.84 -6.71 -0.32
C ARG A 285 15.48 -6.90 -0.98
N HIS A 286 14.44 -6.12 -0.65
CA HIS A 286 13.10 -6.39 -1.19
C HIS A 286 13.10 -6.29 -2.71
N PHE A 287 13.87 -5.39 -3.30
CA PHE A 287 14.02 -5.31 -4.76
C PHE A 287 14.74 -6.52 -5.40
N ASP A 288 15.32 -7.44 -4.65
CA ASP A 288 15.86 -8.70 -5.18
C ASP A 288 14.80 -9.81 -5.28
N LEU A 289 13.62 -9.62 -4.67
CA LEU A 289 12.51 -10.57 -4.77
C LEU A 289 12.03 -10.69 -6.23
N PRO A 290 11.57 -11.88 -6.67
CA PRO A 290 10.95 -12.08 -7.98
C PRO A 290 9.52 -11.51 -8.02
N ALA A 291 9.37 -10.23 -7.68
CA ALA A 291 8.09 -9.59 -7.46
C ALA A 291 7.88 -8.32 -8.29
N VAL A 292 6.63 -8.08 -8.65
CA VAL A 292 6.16 -6.76 -9.12
C VAL A 292 5.85 -5.92 -7.90
N PHE A 293 6.33 -4.68 -7.88
CA PHE A 293 6.15 -3.80 -6.72
C PHE A 293 5.01 -2.82 -6.97
N ALA A 294 4.05 -2.80 -6.05
CA ALA A 294 2.92 -1.90 -6.08
C ALA A 294 2.73 -1.21 -4.72
N THR A 295 2.25 0.03 -4.76
CA THR A 295 1.83 0.76 -3.56
C THR A 295 0.73 1.76 -3.92
N SER A 296 0.11 2.36 -2.89
CA SER A 296 -0.93 3.36 -3.05
C SER A 296 -0.79 4.47 -2.01
N PHE A 297 -0.99 5.71 -2.45
CA PHE A 297 -0.90 6.92 -1.65
C PHE A 297 -2.29 7.55 -1.50
N ARG A 298 -2.53 8.13 -0.34
CA ARG A 298 -3.68 8.99 -0.05
C ARG A 298 -3.15 10.32 0.49
N LYS A 299 -3.86 11.43 0.28
CA LYS A 299 -3.53 12.71 0.96
C LYS A 299 -3.22 12.45 2.45
N PRO A 300 -2.04 12.86 2.96
CA PRO A 300 -1.57 12.48 4.28
C PRO A 300 -2.56 12.82 5.41
N LEU A 301 -3.18 13.99 5.34
CA LEU A 301 -4.15 14.44 6.33
C LEU A 301 -5.45 13.61 6.29
N ASP A 302 -5.95 13.29 5.09
CA ASP A 302 -7.12 12.42 4.90
C ASP A 302 -6.85 11.01 5.43
N ARG A 303 -5.65 10.49 5.21
CA ARG A 303 -5.21 9.22 5.77
C ARG A 303 -5.19 9.27 7.31
N ALA A 304 -4.62 10.31 7.89
CA ALA A 304 -4.56 10.47 9.35
C ALA A 304 -5.96 10.53 9.98
N LEU A 305 -6.88 11.29 9.37
CA LEU A 305 -8.27 11.36 9.81
C LEU A 305 -9.01 10.03 9.62
N SER A 306 -8.76 9.32 8.52
CA SER A 306 -9.28 7.97 8.29
C SER A 306 -8.79 6.97 9.34
N GLN A 307 -7.54 7.11 9.80
CA GLN A 307 -6.99 6.32 10.90
C GLN A 307 -7.65 6.68 12.23
N PHE A 308 -7.82 7.97 12.53
CA PHE A 308 -8.50 8.43 13.74
C PHE A 308 -9.93 7.89 13.82
N ARG A 309 -10.69 8.03 12.73
CA ARG A 309 -12.05 7.49 12.63
C ARG A 309 -12.07 5.99 12.90
N PHE A 310 -11.22 5.24 12.20
CA PHE A 310 -11.16 3.79 12.28
C PHE A 310 -10.85 3.30 13.70
N GLU A 311 -9.90 3.93 14.39
CA GLU A 311 -9.54 3.51 15.74
C GLU A 311 -10.54 3.98 16.78
N CYS A 312 -10.93 5.26 16.70
CA CYS A 312 -11.55 5.99 17.80
C CYS A 312 -13.02 6.29 17.61
N ILE A 313 -13.55 6.40 16.39
CA ILE A 313 -14.99 6.65 16.22
C ILE A 313 -15.74 5.34 15.97
N GLU A 314 -15.15 4.39 15.25
CA GLU A 314 -15.72 3.06 15.03
C GLU A 314 -15.52 2.10 16.22
N ASP A 315 -15.28 2.65 17.42
CA ASP A 315 -15.16 1.95 18.71
C ASP A 315 -14.21 0.73 18.74
N ARG A 316 -13.15 0.73 17.93
CA ARG A 316 -12.13 -0.34 17.90
C ARG A 316 -11.10 -0.25 19.03
N GLY A 317 -11.57 0.10 20.23
CA GLY A 317 -10.76 0.11 21.47
C GLY A 317 -10.07 1.42 21.80
N CYS A 318 -10.16 2.46 20.97
CA CYS A 318 -9.65 3.78 21.33
C CYS A 318 -10.64 4.57 22.20
N ARG A 319 -10.15 5.02 23.36
CA ARG A 319 -10.90 5.80 24.35
C ARG A 319 -10.86 7.32 24.11
N ILE A 320 -10.04 7.78 23.16
CA ILE A 320 -9.83 9.20 22.89
C ILE A 320 -10.71 9.60 21.70
N LYS A 321 -11.84 10.26 21.96
CA LYS A 321 -12.78 10.72 20.91
C LYS A 321 -12.47 12.12 20.36
N ASP A 322 -11.44 12.76 20.91
CA ASP A 322 -10.98 14.09 20.52
C ASP A 322 -9.71 13.98 19.66
N VAL A 323 -9.78 14.43 18.42
CA VAL A 323 -8.69 14.37 17.45
C VAL A 323 -7.45 15.13 17.91
N HIS A 324 -7.61 16.23 18.66
CA HIS A 324 -6.49 17.03 19.18
C HIS A 324 -5.64 16.21 20.14
N LYS A 325 -6.30 15.59 21.12
CA LYS A 325 -5.65 14.72 22.13
C LYS A 325 -5.13 13.43 21.52
N TRP A 326 -5.81 12.90 20.50
CA TRP A 326 -5.36 11.70 19.79
C TRP A 326 -4.08 11.99 19.02
N TRP A 327 -4.05 13.05 18.21
CA TRP A 327 -2.91 13.39 17.37
C TRP A 327 -1.62 13.59 18.17
N ASP A 328 -1.72 14.23 19.34
CA ASP A 328 -0.58 14.43 20.25
C ASP A 328 0.07 13.13 20.75
N LYS A 329 -0.68 12.02 20.72
CA LYS A 329 -0.19 10.70 21.11
C LYS A 329 0.21 9.84 19.92
N ARG A 330 -0.02 10.30 18.68
CA ARG A 330 0.15 9.52 17.45
C ARG A 330 1.32 10.00 16.61
N THR A 331 2.44 10.23 17.30
CA THR A 331 3.72 10.56 16.66
C THR A 331 4.23 9.46 15.73
N ASP A 332 3.71 8.23 15.88
CA ASP A 332 3.95 7.11 14.98
C ASP A 332 3.35 7.29 13.58
N LEU A 333 2.40 8.22 13.41
CA LEU A 333 1.76 8.50 12.13
C LEU A 333 2.40 9.64 11.34
N TRP A 334 3.38 10.34 11.92
CA TRP A 334 4.06 11.45 11.28
C TRP A 334 5.02 10.98 10.20
N ASN A 335 4.92 11.60 9.03
CA ASN A 335 5.74 11.33 7.85
C ASN A 335 5.95 9.82 7.59
N VAL A 336 4.87 9.04 7.69
CA VAL A 336 4.93 7.57 7.65
C VAL A 336 5.29 7.08 6.26
N TYR A 337 4.87 7.77 5.20
CA TYR A 337 5.25 7.40 3.84
C TYR A 337 6.75 7.61 3.64
N THR A 338 7.27 8.79 3.98
CA THR A 338 8.70 9.09 3.88
C THR A 338 9.53 8.08 4.67
N ASN A 339 9.14 7.77 5.91
CA ASN A 339 9.82 6.76 6.72
C ASN A 339 9.80 5.37 6.08
N THR A 340 8.65 4.96 5.55
CA THR A 340 8.46 3.63 4.95
C THR A 340 9.38 3.44 3.76
N PHE A 341 9.46 4.42 2.85
CA PHE A 341 10.22 4.28 1.61
C PHE A 341 11.69 4.70 1.73
N ALA A 342 12.06 5.49 2.74
CA ALA A 342 13.46 5.83 3.02
C ALA A 342 14.19 4.75 3.85
N ASP A 343 13.45 3.77 4.37
CA ASP A 343 13.92 2.84 5.41
C ASP A 343 14.60 3.57 6.59
N GLY A 344 13.95 4.65 7.05
CA GLY A 344 14.48 5.53 8.08
C GLY A 344 14.28 4.95 9.48
N SER A 345 15.35 4.89 10.28
CA SER A 345 15.35 4.28 11.61
C SER A 345 14.95 5.22 12.76
N THR A 346 14.87 6.55 12.56
CA THR A 346 14.59 7.48 13.66
C THR A 346 13.58 8.58 13.35
N ARG A 347 12.38 8.43 13.90
CA ARG A 347 11.27 9.41 13.85
C ARG A 347 11.64 10.78 14.44
N GLN A 348 12.69 10.87 15.26
CA GLN A 348 13.18 12.12 15.84
C GLN A 348 13.80 13.06 14.79
N GLN A 349 14.36 12.52 13.70
CA GLN A 349 14.98 13.32 12.62
C GLN A 349 13.95 14.13 11.80
N LEU A 350 12.66 13.94 12.06
CA LEU A 350 11.56 14.53 11.29
C LEU A 350 11.02 15.84 11.87
N ARG A 351 11.50 16.30 13.04
CA ARG A 351 10.90 17.42 13.78
C ARG A 351 11.89 18.48 14.32
N GLY A 352 13.06 18.61 13.70
CA GLY A 352 14.06 19.62 14.09
C GLY A 352 14.73 20.31 12.91
N ASN A 353 15.77 21.10 13.19
CA ASN A 353 16.64 21.70 12.19
C ASN A 353 17.58 20.64 11.57
N TYR A 354 16.98 19.62 10.99
CA TYR A 354 17.61 18.44 10.39
C TYR A 354 17.45 18.52 8.87
N SER A 355 17.76 19.68 8.29
CA SER A 355 17.55 19.93 6.86
C SER A 355 18.29 18.91 6.00
N ILE A 356 19.52 18.54 6.39
CA ILE A 356 20.35 17.55 5.69
C ILE A 356 19.75 16.14 5.81
N GLU A 357 19.33 15.72 7.00
CA GLU A 357 18.73 14.40 7.20
C GLU A 357 17.39 14.27 6.47
N ARG A 358 16.56 15.32 6.47
CA ARG A 358 15.29 15.35 5.74
C ARG A 358 15.50 15.28 4.23
N ARG A 359 16.51 15.98 3.69
CA ARG A 359 16.95 15.84 2.28
C ARG A 359 17.31 14.38 1.97
N ASN A 360 18.16 13.78 2.80
CA ASN A 360 18.62 12.41 2.59
C ASN A 360 17.47 11.39 2.67
N LEU A 361 16.53 11.56 3.59
CA LEU A 361 15.34 10.72 3.68
C LEU A 361 14.45 10.88 2.45
N MET A 362 14.23 12.11 1.98
CA MET A 362 13.44 12.38 0.79
C MET A 362 14.08 11.78 -0.48
N ALA A 363 15.38 11.97 -0.67
CA ALA A 363 16.12 11.38 -1.79
C ALA A 363 15.97 9.85 -1.82
N LYS A 364 16.17 9.19 -0.67
CA LYS A 364 15.96 7.73 -0.55
C LYS A 364 14.54 7.33 -0.86
N ALA A 365 13.54 8.01 -0.28
CA ALA A 365 12.14 7.67 -0.49
C ALA A 365 11.72 7.78 -1.97
N ILE A 366 12.17 8.82 -2.66
CA ILE A 366 11.86 9.04 -4.08
C ILE A 366 12.56 8.00 -4.97
N ASN A 367 13.83 7.69 -4.70
CA ASN A 367 14.58 6.66 -5.42
C ASN A 367 13.97 5.26 -5.20
N THR A 368 13.48 4.97 -4.00
CA THR A 368 12.71 3.75 -3.75
C THR A 368 11.43 3.74 -4.57
N LEU A 369 10.66 4.83 -4.52
CA LEU A 369 9.36 4.91 -5.17
C LEU A 369 9.45 4.84 -6.71
N SER A 370 10.49 5.41 -7.32
CA SER A 370 10.68 5.37 -8.78
C SER A 370 10.81 3.95 -9.33
N LYS A 371 11.28 3.01 -8.51
CA LYS A 371 11.44 1.59 -8.87
C LYS A 371 10.15 0.77 -8.74
N PHE A 372 9.11 1.31 -8.08
CA PHE A 372 7.82 0.62 -8.00
C PHE A 372 7.17 0.59 -9.38
N ASN A 373 6.74 -0.60 -9.82
CA ASN A 373 6.03 -0.75 -11.09
C ASN A 373 4.71 0.03 -11.06
N ILE A 374 3.99 -0.04 -9.94
CA ILE A 374 2.71 0.64 -9.74
C ILE A 374 2.77 1.57 -8.52
N VAL A 375 2.36 2.82 -8.74
CA VAL A 375 2.16 3.82 -7.69
C VAL A 375 0.77 4.42 -7.90
N LEU A 376 -0.19 4.04 -7.06
CA LEU A 376 -1.57 4.50 -7.19
C LEU A 376 -1.83 5.75 -6.33
N SER A 377 -2.72 6.62 -6.81
CA SER A 377 -3.28 7.73 -6.03
C SER A 377 -4.73 7.41 -5.67
N MET A 378 -5.04 7.37 -4.38
CA MET A 378 -6.39 7.07 -3.88
C MET A 378 -7.43 8.03 -4.42
N GLU A 379 -7.06 9.29 -4.61
CA GLU A 379 -7.92 10.34 -5.14
C GLU A 379 -8.23 10.14 -6.64
N TRP A 380 -7.40 9.38 -7.35
CA TRP A 380 -7.48 9.19 -8.81
C TRP A 380 -7.57 7.72 -9.22
N LEU A 381 -8.01 6.83 -8.31
CA LEU A 381 -8.06 5.39 -8.57
C LEU A 381 -8.93 5.02 -9.78
N ALA A 382 -9.99 5.76 -10.05
CA ALA A 382 -10.85 5.53 -11.20
C ALA A 382 -10.08 5.52 -12.54
N TYR A 383 -8.94 6.22 -12.59
CA TYR A 383 -8.08 6.35 -13.75
C TYR A 383 -6.95 5.30 -13.81
N ALA A 384 -6.78 4.48 -12.77
CA ALA A 384 -5.66 3.54 -12.67
C ALA A 384 -5.82 2.27 -13.52
N GLY A 385 -6.99 2.04 -14.12
CA GLY A 385 -7.31 0.83 -14.89
C GLY A 385 -6.29 0.46 -15.98
N PRO A 386 -5.86 1.39 -16.85
CA PRO A 386 -4.86 1.12 -17.88
C PRO A 386 -3.53 0.60 -17.31
N GLN A 387 -2.99 1.25 -16.26
CA GLN A 387 -1.74 0.85 -15.62
C GLN A 387 -1.85 -0.54 -14.96
N VAL A 388 -2.96 -0.80 -14.27
CA VAL A 388 -3.22 -2.09 -13.63
C VAL A 388 -3.30 -3.22 -14.67
N ARG A 389 -3.98 -2.99 -15.80
CA ARG A 389 -4.08 -3.97 -16.89
C ARG A 389 -2.73 -4.26 -17.53
N SER A 390 -1.99 -3.21 -17.91
CA SER A 390 -0.73 -3.39 -18.64
C SER A 390 0.35 -4.06 -17.78
N ILE A 391 0.44 -3.67 -16.50
CA ILE A 391 1.51 -4.12 -15.59
C ILE A 391 1.15 -5.45 -14.89
N LEU A 392 -0.10 -5.64 -14.45
CA LEU A 392 -0.50 -6.83 -13.68
C LEU A 392 -1.26 -7.88 -14.52
N GLY A 393 -1.77 -7.51 -15.70
CA GLY A 393 -2.68 -8.38 -16.46
C GLY A 393 -4.07 -8.51 -15.83
N PHE A 394 -4.42 -7.66 -14.86
CA PHE A 394 -5.71 -7.71 -14.18
C PHE A 394 -6.81 -7.14 -15.09
N VAL A 395 -7.67 -8.00 -15.62
CA VAL A 395 -8.74 -7.63 -16.56
C VAL A 395 -9.90 -6.93 -15.86
N ASN A 396 -10.33 -7.46 -14.70
CA ASN A 396 -11.44 -6.92 -13.93
C ASN A 396 -10.97 -5.82 -12.99
N VAL A 397 -10.98 -4.58 -13.48
CA VAL A 397 -10.58 -3.39 -12.71
C VAL A 397 -11.75 -2.65 -12.08
N SER A 398 -12.93 -3.27 -12.01
CA SER A 398 -14.14 -2.62 -11.48
C SER A 398 -13.91 -2.03 -10.08
N GLU A 399 -13.22 -2.74 -9.20
CA GLU A 399 -12.90 -2.32 -7.82
C GLU A 399 -12.17 -0.97 -7.71
N LEU A 400 -11.49 -0.53 -8.78
CA LEU A 400 -10.86 0.80 -8.84
C LEU A 400 -11.90 1.94 -8.93
N THR A 401 -13.10 1.61 -9.43
CA THR A 401 -14.23 2.53 -9.59
C THR A 401 -15.33 2.33 -8.57
N THR A 402 -15.53 1.09 -8.05
CA THR A 402 -16.70 0.76 -7.22
C THR A 402 -16.56 1.10 -5.74
N ARG A 403 -15.35 1.42 -5.22
CA ARG A 403 -15.11 1.21 -3.79
C ARG A 403 -14.24 2.22 -3.04
N VAL A 404 -14.01 3.42 -3.56
CA VAL A 404 -13.31 4.46 -2.78
C VAL A 404 -14.01 5.80 -2.96
N ARG A 405 -14.60 6.32 -1.87
CA ARG A 405 -14.76 7.76 -1.69
C ARG A 405 -13.54 8.27 -0.89
N PRO A 406 -12.42 8.62 -1.54
CA PRO A 406 -11.30 9.27 -0.87
C PRO A 406 -11.68 10.69 -0.43
N HIS A 407 -12.67 11.30 -1.10
CA HIS A 407 -13.03 12.71 -0.98
C HIS A 407 -14.55 12.96 -0.97
N ILE A 408 -15.02 14.01 -0.27
CA ILE A 408 -16.45 14.38 -0.23
C ILE A 408 -16.95 14.99 -1.55
N THR A 409 -16.06 15.46 -2.41
CA THR A 409 -16.49 16.04 -3.70
C THR A 409 -16.99 14.96 -4.65
N GLN A 410 -16.41 13.76 -4.57
CA GLN A 410 -16.99 12.56 -5.18
C GLN A 410 -18.27 12.09 -4.44
N ALA A 411 -18.56 12.64 -3.26
CA ALA A 411 -19.79 12.34 -2.53
C ALA A 411 -21.03 13.03 -3.09
N LYS A 412 -20.87 14.03 -3.97
CA LYS A 412 -21.95 14.62 -4.77
C LYS A 412 -22.33 13.79 -6.01
N ARG A 413 -21.64 12.67 -6.26
CA ARG A 413 -22.04 11.72 -7.30
C ARG A 413 -23.29 10.99 -6.81
N ASP A 414 -24.35 11.03 -7.59
CA ASP A 414 -25.65 10.43 -7.29
C ASP A 414 -25.61 8.91 -7.57
N ASP A 415 -24.71 8.21 -6.85
CA ASP A 415 -24.42 6.78 -7.01
C ASP A 415 -25.04 5.90 -5.92
N GLY A 416 -25.91 6.49 -5.07
CA GLY A 416 -26.62 5.80 -3.99
C GLY A 416 -25.79 5.49 -2.74
N GLN A 417 -24.54 5.99 -2.61
CA GLN A 417 -23.66 5.71 -1.46
C GLN A 417 -23.60 6.84 -0.39
N GLU A 418 -24.65 7.65 -0.26
CA GLU A 418 -24.73 8.71 0.77
C GLU A 418 -24.70 8.19 2.21
N LYS A 419 -25.09 6.92 2.41
CA LYS A 419 -25.15 6.26 3.72
C LYS A 419 -24.17 5.10 3.76
N ASN A 420 -23.35 5.06 4.81
CA ASN A 420 -22.46 3.94 5.06
C ASN A 420 -23.25 2.72 5.58
N ASN A 421 -23.83 1.93 4.68
CA ASN A 421 -24.59 0.73 5.04
C ASN A 421 -23.68 -0.42 5.53
N LEU A 422 -22.36 -0.28 5.43
CA LEU A 422 -21.36 -1.31 5.78
C LEU A 422 -20.46 -0.92 6.96
N GLY A 423 -20.64 0.25 7.56
CA GLY A 423 -19.90 0.70 8.75
C GLY A 423 -20.73 0.61 10.03
N SER A 424 -20.09 0.83 11.18
CA SER A 424 -20.79 0.88 12.47
C SER A 424 -22.00 1.82 12.37
N ALA A 425 -23.16 1.36 12.83
CA ALA A 425 -24.51 1.88 12.61
C ALA A 425 -24.79 3.35 13.02
N SER A 426 -23.76 4.15 13.31
CA SER A 426 -23.83 5.48 13.91
C SER A 426 -23.09 6.57 13.13
N ILE A 427 -22.47 6.28 11.98
CA ILE A 427 -21.71 7.30 11.20
C ILE A 427 -22.36 7.52 9.83
N ALA A 428 -23.00 8.68 9.66
CA ALA A 428 -23.71 9.05 8.44
C ALA A 428 -22.82 9.39 7.24
N LYS A 429 -21.55 9.83 7.44
CA LYS A 429 -20.64 10.23 6.35
C LYS A 429 -19.49 9.24 6.13
N ALA A 430 -19.25 8.86 4.88
CA ALA A 430 -18.19 7.93 4.47
C ALA A 430 -16.76 8.50 4.55
N SER A 431 -16.58 9.83 4.61
CA SER A 431 -15.30 10.53 4.73
C SER A 431 -15.46 11.86 5.47
N TRP A 432 -14.34 12.43 5.95
CA TRP A 432 -14.28 13.78 6.53
C TRP A 432 -13.41 14.67 5.66
N VAL A 433 -13.86 15.90 5.41
CA VAL A 433 -13.01 16.94 4.84
C VAL A 433 -12.18 17.55 5.96
N PRO A 434 -10.84 17.54 5.88
CA PRO A 434 -10.03 18.04 6.98
C PRO A 434 -10.34 19.48 7.36
N LYS A 435 -10.58 20.37 6.39
CA LYS A 435 -10.94 21.78 6.63
C LYS A 435 -12.31 21.96 7.30
N GLU A 436 -13.23 21.00 7.15
CA GLU A 436 -14.54 21.05 7.82
C GLU A 436 -14.48 20.42 9.22
N TYR A 437 -13.60 19.44 9.42
CA TYR A 437 -13.54 18.65 10.65
C TYR A 437 -12.52 19.18 11.68
N LEU A 438 -11.45 19.82 11.22
CA LEU A 438 -10.38 20.35 12.07
C LEU A 438 -10.51 21.87 12.17
N ASP A 439 -10.28 22.41 13.37
CA ASP A 439 -10.03 23.84 13.50
C ASP A 439 -8.70 24.24 12.83
N ALA A 440 -8.54 25.53 12.54
CA ALA A 440 -7.37 26.04 11.82
C ALA A 440 -6.04 25.72 12.52
N LYS A 441 -6.03 25.67 13.85
CA LYS A 441 -4.81 25.40 14.64
C LYS A 441 -4.43 23.93 14.52
N GLN A 442 -5.39 23.03 14.65
CA GLN A 442 -5.17 21.59 14.54
C GLN A 442 -4.87 21.17 13.09
N TYR A 443 -5.56 21.76 12.11
CA TYR A 443 -5.26 21.57 10.69
C TYR A 443 -3.80 21.91 10.42
N LYS A 444 -3.37 23.13 10.79
CA LYS A 444 -1.99 23.60 10.60
C LYS A 444 -0.99 22.65 11.25
N LYS A 445 -1.22 22.29 12.52
CA LYS A 445 -0.34 21.38 13.26
C LYS A 445 -0.20 20.01 12.59
N MET A 446 -1.31 19.39 12.22
CA MET A 446 -1.29 18.07 11.57
C MET A 446 -0.63 18.13 10.19
N SER A 447 -0.88 19.18 9.41
CA SER A 447 -0.23 19.37 8.11
C SER A 447 1.29 19.54 8.26
N GLU A 448 1.75 20.35 9.21
CA GLU A 448 3.20 20.55 9.46
C GLU A 448 3.87 19.23 9.89
N ASP A 449 3.20 18.43 10.71
CA ASP A 449 3.69 17.10 11.12
C ASP A 449 3.78 16.08 9.98
N LEU A 450 3.07 16.35 8.88
CA LEU A 450 2.97 15.49 7.69
C LEU A 450 3.66 16.12 6.46
N ALA A 451 4.41 17.21 6.62
CA ALA A 451 4.92 17.99 5.49
C ALA A 451 5.83 17.19 4.54
N LEU A 452 6.58 16.19 5.02
CA LEU A 452 7.38 15.34 4.13
C LEU A 452 6.52 14.32 3.39
N ASP A 453 5.48 13.77 4.04
CA ASP A 453 4.50 12.92 3.36
C ASP A 453 3.75 13.71 2.28
N GLU A 454 3.50 15.01 2.48
CA GLU A 454 2.89 15.88 1.45
C GLU A 454 3.79 16.00 0.22
N VAL A 455 5.09 16.27 0.40
CA VAL A 455 6.07 16.29 -0.71
C VAL A 455 6.12 14.95 -1.43
N LEU A 456 6.25 13.85 -0.70
CA LEU A 456 6.35 12.51 -1.30
C LEU A 456 5.04 12.10 -1.99
N THR A 457 3.88 12.54 -1.49
CA THR A 457 2.57 12.29 -2.12
C THR A 457 2.45 13.04 -3.43
N ASP A 458 2.89 14.30 -3.51
CA ASP A 458 2.91 15.06 -4.78
C ASP A 458 3.88 14.43 -5.80
N VAL A 459 5.04 13.93 -5.35
CA VAL A 459 5.94 13.11 -6.18
C VAL A 459 5.26 11.83 -6.70
N ALA A 460 4.62 11.06 -5.82
CA ALA A 460 3.93 9.82 -6.17
C ALA A 460 2.81 10.07 -7.20
N ARG A 461 2.08 11.16 -7.01
CA ARG A 461 1.00 11.61 -7.90
C ARG A 461 1.53 12.04 -9.26
N ARG A 462 2.66 12.75 -9.32
CA ARG A 462 3.34 13.07 -10.58
C ARG A 462 3.71 11.79 -11.33
N MET A 463 4.34 10.83 -10.64
CA MET A 463 4.69 9.54 -11.24
C MET A 463 3.47 8.80 -11.78
N PHE A 464 2.36 8.80 -11.03
CA PHE A 464 1.09 8.22 -11.47
C PHE A 464 0.58 8.88 -12.76
N LEU A 465 0.54 10.21 -12.81
CA LEU A 465 0.04 10.95 -13.97
C LEU A 465 0.92 10.74 -15.20
N GLU A 466 2.24 10.86 -15.06
CA GLU A 466 3.17 10.62 -16.17
C GLU A 466 3.00 9.20 -16.73
N ARG A 467 2.89 8.17 -15.88
CA ARG A 467 2.63 6.78 -16.31
C ARG A 467 1.24 6.55 -16.88
N LEU A 468 0.30 7.45 -16.60
CA LEU A 468 -1.06 7.38 -17.12
C LEU A 468 -1.15 8.00 -18.52
N VAL A 469 -0.51 9.16 -18.71
CA VAL A 469 -0.68 9.97 -19.93
C VAL A 469 0.41 9.76 -20.96
N CYS A 470 1.63 9.39 -20.54
CA CYS A 470 2.74 9.15 -21.44
C CYS A 470 2.73 7.70 -21.89
N GLU A 471 2.63 7.51 -23.20
CA GLU A 471 2.95 6.24 -23.83
C GLU A 471 4.47 6.07 -23.76
N ASP A 472 4.93 5.23 -22.84
CA ASP A 472 6.34 4.84 -22.84
C ASP A 472 6.59 4.07 -24.15
N ALA A 473 7.56 4.54 -24.94
CA ALA A 473 7.79 4.19 -26.34
C ALA A 473 8.08 2.70 -26.64
N ASP A 474 7.98 1.83 -25.64
CA ASP A 474 8.19 0.37 -25.75
C ASP A 474 6.88 -0.44 -25.68
N GLY A 475 5.72 0.22 -25.83
CA GLY A 475 4.41 -0.41 -25.65
C GLY A 475 3.49 -0.34 -26.86
N ASP A 476 3.87 -0.97 -27.97
CA ASP A 476 3.00 -1.35 -29.09
C ASP A 476 1.94 -2.39 -28.66
N ILE A 477 1.10 -2.02 -27.67
CA ILE A 477 -0.03 -2.81 -27.15
C ILE A 477 -1.33 -2.38 -27.85
N SER A 478 -1.28 -1.37 -28.73
CA SER A 478 -2.44 -0.92 -29.52
C SER A 478 -2.93 -1.96 -30.55
N SER A 479 -2.25 -3.10 -30.71
CA SER A 479 -2.63 -4.14 -31.67
C SER A 479 -3.47 -5.29 -31.09
N THR A 480 -3.77 -5.33 -29.77
CA THR A 480 -4.47 -6.48 -29.16
C THR A 480 -5.77 -6.16 -28.43
N LEU A 481 -6.33 -4.96 -28.60
CA LEU A 481 -7.66 -4.59 -28.09
C LEU A 481 -8.58 -4.09 -29.22
N GLN A 482 -8.73 -4.91 -30.26
CA GLN A 482 -9.91 -4.91 -31.14
C GLN A 482 -10.66 -6.22 -30.99
#